data_AF-A0A352VGZ6-F1
#
_entry.id   AF-A0A352VGZ6-F1
#
_cell.length_a   1.000
_cell.length_b   1.000
_cell.length_c   1.000
_cell.angle_alpha   90.00
_cell.angle_beta   90.00
_cell.angle_gamma   90.00
#
_symmetry.space_group_name_H-M   'P 1'
#
loop_
_entity.id
_entity.type
_entity.pdbx_description
1 polymer ?
#
loop_
_entity_poly.entity_id
_entity_poly.type
_entity_poly.pdbx_seq_one_letter_code
_entity_poly.pdbx_strand_id
1 'polypeptide(L)'
;MIALTGLGTSSLVAQDGDPGVTYADILQGFSDPSSWLTFSGDYSGRRHSPLTQVTPENVHRLTPIWTFQTGTTTRGRGFETTPLVLDGVLYV
;
A
#
# COMPACT_ATOMS: atom_id res chain seq x y z
N MET A 1 -26.95 -2.22 51.26
CA MET A 1 -26.49 -2.47 49.88
C MET A 1 -25.77 -1.20 49.44
N ILE A 2 -24.43 -1.17 49.51
CA ILE A 2 -23.61 0.01 49.16
C ILE A 2 -23.05 -0.26 47.75
N ALA A 3 -23.40 0.58 46.79
CA ALA A 3 -22.83 0.53 45.44
C ALA A 3 -21.47 1.24 45.46
N LEU A 4 -20.39 0.46 45.31
CA LEU A 4 -19.04 0.98 45.13
C LEU A 4 -18.78 1.11 43.62
N THR A 5 -18.89 2.32 43.09
CA THR A 5 -18.48 2.64 41.72
C THR A 5 -16.95 2.66 41.66
N GLY A 6 -16.34 1.62 41.09
CA GLY A 6 -14.89 1.58 40.85
C GLY A 6 -14.50 2.56 39.74
N LEU A 7 -13.62 3.52 40.06
CA LEU A 7 -12.94 4.33 39.06
C LEU A 7 -11.97 3.43 38.28
N GLY A 8 -12.19 3.30 36.97
CA GLY A 8 -11.29 2.63 36.05
C GLY A 8 -10.06 3.49 35.77
N THR A 9 -8.88 2.94 35.99
CA THR A 9 -7.63 3.47 35.43
C THR A 9 -7.40 2.83 34.06
N SER A 10 -7.92 3.44 33.00
CA SER A 10 -7.46 3.13 31.65
C SER A 10 -6.06 3.70 31.48
N SER A 11 -5.04 2.86 31.51
CA SER A 11 -3.69 3.25 31.10
C SER A 11 -3.69 3.55 29.60
N LEU A 12 -3.47 4.82 29.25
CA LEU A 12 -3.12 5.24 27.90
C LEU A 12 -1.77 4.60 27.56
N VAL A 13 -1.79 3.48 26.84
CA VAL A 13 -0.61 3.05 26.09
C VAL A 13 -0.45 4.09 24.99
N ALA A 14 0.61 4.89 25.04
CA ALA A 14 1.01 5.70 23.89
C ALA A 14 1.15 4.73 22.71
N GLN A 15 0.43 5.00 21.62
CA GLN A 15 0.78 4.34 20.38
C GLN A 15 2.17 4.88 20.03
N ASP A 16 3.21 4.08 20.26
CA ASP A 16 4.46 4.24 19.53
C ASP A 16 4.06 4.10 18.06
N GLY A 17 3.79 5.24 17.45
CA GLY A 17 3.33 5.32 16.08
C GLY A 17 4.44 4.79 15.21
N ASP A 18 4.12 3.79 14.38
CA ASP A 18 4.90 3.50 13.20
C ASP A 18 5.22 4.86 12.52
N PRO A 19 6.51 5.21 12.31
CA PRO A 19 6.86 6.48 11.69
C PRO A 19 6.28 6.63 10.28
N GLY A 20 5.69 5.56 9.73
CA GLY A 20 5.17 5.50 8.38
C GLY A 20 6.33 5.49 7.38
N VAL A 21 6.00 5.72 6.11
CA VAL A 21 7.03 5.80 5.06
C VAL A 21 7.96 6.98 5.33
N THR A 22 9.23 6.67 5.56
CA THR A 22 10.27 7.68 5.74
C THR A 22 10.89 8.08 4.40
N TYR A 23 11.61 9.20 4.39
CA TYR A 23 12.38 9.60 3.22
C TYR A 23 13.45 8.57 2.82
N ALA A 24 14.05 7.90 3.81
CA ALA A 24 15.05 6.87 3.56
C ALA A 24 14.46 5.66 2.83
N ASP A 25 13.22 5.27 3.15
CA ASP A 25 12.55 4.14 2.50
C ASP A 25 12.32 4.44 1.01
N ILE A 26 11.91 5.67 0.69
CA ILE A 26 11.72 6.12 -0.70
C ILE A 26 13.04 6.10 -1.49
N LEU A 27 14.15 6.52 -0.85
CA LEU A 27 15.47 6.50 -1.49
C LEU A 27 15.97 5.10 -1.81
N GLN A 28 15.55 4.09 -1.05
CA GLN A 28 15.96 2.70 -1.27
C GLN A 28 15.29 2.06 -2.49
N GLY A 29 14.21 2.65 -3.01
CA GLY A 29 13.52 2.16 -4.20
C GLY A 29 13.00 0.73 -4.01
N PHE A 30 13.52 -0.23 -4.77
CA PHE A 30 13.11 -1.64 -4.72
C PHE A 30 13.97 -2.51 -3.78
N SER A 31 14.48 -1.98 -2.67
CA SER A 31 15.13 -2.81 -1.64
C SER A 31 14.18 -3.89 -1.11
N ASP A 32 12.92 -3.53 -0.94
CA ASP A 32 11.78 -4.44 -0.87
C ASP A 32 11.06 -4.45 -2.24
N PRO A 33 11.16 -5.55 -3.01
CA PRO A 33 10.54 -5.63 -4.34
C PRO A 33 9.02 -5.83 -4.28
N SER A 34 8.44 -6.06 -3.10
CA SER A 34 6.98 -6.16 -2.90
C SER A 34 6.29 -4.80 -2.73
N SER A 35 7.09 -3.73 -2.52
CA SER A 35 6.61 -2.37 -2.35
C SER A 35 6.84 -1.52 -3.60
N TRP A 36 5.92 -0.57 -3.84
CA TRP A 36 5.97 0.41 -4.93
C TRP A 36 5.61 1.79 -4.36
N LEU A 37 6.62 2.51 -3.88
CA LEU A 37 6.43 3.71 -3.03
C LEU A 37 6.38 5.04 -3.80
N THR A 38 6.75 5.05 -5.09
CA THR A 38 6.76 6.28 -5.90
C THR A 38 6.02 6.10 -7.22
N PHE A 39 5.69 7.20 -7.89
CA PHE A 39 4.99 7.18 -9.19
C PHE A 39 5.69 6.31 -10.26
N SER A 40 7.01 6.16 -10.20
CA SER A 40 7.77 5.32 -11.14
C SER A 40 8.37 4.06 -10.51
N GLY A 41 7.98 3.74 -9.27
CA GLY A 41 8.56 2.68 -8.45
C GLY A 41 9.80 3.16 -7.71
N ASP A 42 10.81 3.62 -8.44
CA ASP A 42 12.04 4.21 -7.91
C ASP A 42 12.39 5.55 -8.59
N TYR A 43 13.46 6.20 -8.11
CA TYR A 43 13.98 7.45 -8.69
C TYR A 43 14.69 7.28 -10.04
N SER A 44 14.87 6.05 -10.53
CA SER A 44 15.42 5.83 -11.88
C SER A 44 14.43 6.23 -12.98
N GLY A 45 13.13 6.27 -12.66
CA GLY A 45 12.07 6.60 -13.61
C GLY A 45 11.78 5.48 -14.63
N ARG A 46 12.44 4.32 -14.51
CA ARG A 46 12.37 3.22 -15.50
C ARG A 46 11.09 2.40 -15.41
N ARG A 47 10.39 2.42 -14.28
CA ARG A 47 9.19 1.59 -14.02
C ARG A 47 9.46 0.09 -14.22
N HIS A 48 10.63 -0.38 -13.80
CA HIS A 48 11.05 -1.77 -13.98
C HIS A 48 11.03 -2.52 -12.65
N SER A 49 10.06 -3.43 -12.47
CA SER A 49 10.01 -4.29 -11.29
C SER A 49 11.12 -5.35 -11.32
N PRO A 50 11.80 -5.62 -10.20
CA PRO A 50 12.76 -6.73 -10.09
C PRO A 50 12.09 -8.10 -9.84
N LEU A 51 10.76 -8.17 -9.67
CA LEU A 51 10.05 -9.42 -9.42
C LEU A 51 10.08 -10.34 -10.64
N THR A 52 10.28 -11.64 -10.41
CA THR A 52 10.45 -12.66 -11.46
C THR A 52 9.43 -13.80 -11.39
N GLN A 53 8.44 -13.71 -10.50
CA GLN A 53 7.43 -14.76 -10.34
C GLN A 53 6.60 -14.97 -11.63
N VAL A 54 6.29 -13.88 -12.32
CA VAL A 54 5.58 -13.92 -13.61
C VAL A 54 6.61 -13.82 -14.73
N THR A 55 6.58 -14.78 -15.66
CA THR A 55 7.52 -14.90 -16.76
C THR A 55 6.78 -15.13 -18.09
N PRO A 56 7.42 -14.96 -19.27
CA PRO A 56 6.80 -15.28 -20.56
C PRO A 56 6.24 -16.70 -20.64
N GLU A 57 6.86 -17.65 -19.94
CA GLU A 57 6.47 -19.06 -19.93
C GLU A 57 5.21 -19.31 -19.11
N ASN A 58 4.85 -18.46 -18.15
CA ASN A 58 3.72 -18.70 -17.24
C ASN A 58 2.62 -17.63 -17.28
N VAL A 59 2.84 -16.49 -17.94
CA VAL A 59 1.89 -15.35 -18.01
C VAL A 59 0.50 -15.76 -18.52
N HIS A 60 0.43 -16.79 -19.36
CA HIS A 60 -0.81 -17.33 -19.90
C HIS A 60 -1.74 -17.96 -18.83
N ARG A 61 -1.26 -18.15 -17.60
CA ARG A 61 -2.01 -18.71 -16.47
C ARG A 61 -2.66 -17.66 -15.58
N LEU A 62 -2.40 -16.37 -15.81
CA LEU A 62 -2.95 -15.30 -14.98
C LEU A 62 -4.46 -15.19 -15.15
N THR A 63 -5.17 -15.09 -14.03
CA THR A 63 -6.61 -14.85 -13.99
C THR A 63 -6.92 -13.72 -13.01
N PRO A 64 -7.96 -12.91 -13.25
CA PRO A 64 -8.38 -11.88 -12.30
C PRO A 64 -8.79 -12.50 -10.97
N ILE A 65 -8.28 -11.95 -9.85
CA ILE A 65 -8.59 -12.43 -8.49
C ILE A 65 -9.53 -11.50 -7.71
N TRP A 66 -9.57 -10.21 -8.05
CA TRP A 66 -10.49 -9.23 -7.46
C TRP A 66 -10.67 -8.03 -8.40
N THR A 67 -11.68 -7.19 -8.14
CA THR A 67 -11.92 -5.94 -8.87
C THR A 67 -12.47 -4.90 -7.91
N PHE A 68 -12.08 -3.63 -8.09
CA PHE A 68 -12.55 -2.49 -7.31
C PHE A 68 -13.17 -1.45 -8.24
N GLN A 69 -14.29 -0.85 -7.82
CA GLN A 69 -14.98 0.20 -8.58
C GLN A 69 -14.72 1.56 -7.93
N THR A 70 -13.98 2.42 -8.60
CA THR A 70 -13.54 3.73 -8.08
C THR A 70 -14.69 4.74 -7.94
N GLY A 71 -15.82 4.52 -8.61
CA GLY A 71 -16.95 5.46 -8.62
C GLY A 71 -16.68 6.76 -9.39
N THR A 72 -15.59 6.85 -10.16
CA THR A 72 -15.36 8.00 -11.07
C THR A 72 -16.38 7.97 -12.21
N THR A 73 -17.40 8.82 -12.11
CA THR A 73 -18.58 8.83 -13.00
C THR A 73 -18.51 9.87 -14.13
N THR A 74 -17.47 10.71 -14.17
CA THR A 74 -17.35 11.78 -15.17
C THR A 74 -17.09 11.19 -16.55
N ARG A 75 -18.13 11.09 -17.38
CA ARG A 75 -18.01 10.69 -18.79
C ARG A 75 -16.96 11.56 -19.48
N GLY A 76 -16.00 10.93 -20.14
CA GLY A 76 -14.94 11.62 -20.88
C GLY A 76 -13.74 12.08 -20.05
N ARG A 77 -13.69 11.80 -18.74
CA ARG A 77 -12.45 11.89 -17.95
C ARG A 77 -12.00 10.48 -17.56
N GLY A 78 -10.77 10.14 -17.93
CA GLY A 78 -10.16 8.85 -17.62
C GLY A 78 -9.76 8.73 -16.15
N PHE A 79 -9.38 7.51 -15.75
CA PHE A 79 -8.75 7.25 -14.46
C PHE A 79 -7.23 7.13 -14.68
N GLU A 80 -6.50 8.20 -14.38
CA GLU A 80 -5.08 8.35 -14.67
C GLU A 80 -4.26 8.32 -13.37
N THR A 81 -4.33 7.21 -12.64
CA THR A 81 -3.53 6.98 -11.43
C THR A 81 -2.42 5.97 -11.69
N THR A 82 -1.32 6.07 -10.94
CA THR A 82 -0.39 4.95 -10.78
C THR A 82 -0.51 4.50 -9.34
N PRO A 83 -1.07 3.29 -9.08
CA PRO A 83 -1.25 2.81 -7.72
C PRO A 83 0.07 2.70 -6.98
N LEU A 84 0.05 2.99 -5.68
CA LEU A 84 1.16 2.70 -4.77
C LEU A 84 0.85 1.44 -3.97
N VAL A 85 1.88 0.66 -3.65
CA VAL A 85 1.75 -0.56 -2.85
C VAL A 85 2.71 -0.48 -1.67
N LEU A 86 2.19 -0.68 -0.47
CA LEU A 86 2.96 -0.79 0.76
C LEU A 86 2.23 -1.74 1.70
N ASP A 87 2.95 -2.70 2.28
CA ASP A 87 2.42 -3.64 3.29
C ASP A 87 1.11 -4.34 2.89
N GLY A 88 0.98 -4.69 1.61
CA GLY A 88 -0.20 -5.35 1.06
C GLY A 88 -1.42 -4.45 0.85
N VAL A 89 -1.29 -3.15 1.10
CA VAL A 89 -2.32 -2.13 0.84
C VAL A 89 -2.03 -1.45 -0.50
N LEU A 90 -3.07 -1.36 -1.34
CA LEU A 90 -3.05 -0.64 -2.60
C LEU A 90 -3.70 0.74 -2.42
N TYR A 91 -2.96 1.80 -2.73
CA TYR A 91 -3.43 3.18 -2.69
C TYR A 91 -3.73 3.66 -4.12
N VAL A 92 -4.99 4.05 -4.39
CA VAL A 92 -5.51 4.41 -5.73
C VAL A 92 -6.29 5.71 -5.74
#